data_AF-A0AB35YUB7-F1
#
_entry.id   AF-A0AB35YUB7-F1
#
_cell.length_a   1.000
_cell.length_b   1.000
_cell.length_c   1.000
_cell.angle_alpha   90.00
_cell.angle_beta   90.00
_cell.angle_gamma   90.00
#
_symmetry.space_group_name_H-M   'P 1'
#
loop_
_entity.id
_entity.type
_entity.pdbx_description
1 polymer ?
#
loop_
_entity_poly.entity_id
_entity_poly.type
_entity_poly.pdbx_seq_one_letter_code
_entity_poly.pdbx_strand_id
1 'polypeptide(L)' 'MKNTFFVVAIVLCVGIVSCKKDDGVSCTTCTSPQTANFEVCEESNGNASVNGENTGTPYEVYLQGLIEAGATCGM' A
#
# COMPACT_ATOMS: atom_id res chain seq x y z
N MET A 1 -2.06 -11.13 -46.55
CA MET A 1 -2.93 -11.98 -45.72
C MET A 1 -2.91 -11.41 -44.30
N LYS A 2 -4.08 -10.97 -43.77
CA LYS A 2 -4.54 -10.99 -42.35
C LYS A 2 -3.50 -10.80 -41.23
N ASN A 3 -3.58 -9.90 -40.25
CA ASN A 3 -4.68 -9.14 -39.65
C ASN A 3 -4.09 -7.95 -38.88
N THR A 4 -4.59 -6.74 -39.12
CA THR A 4 -4.64 -5.68 -38.11
C THR A 4 -5.81 -5.98 -37.19
N PHE A 5 -5.71 -5.77 -35.86
CA PHE A 5 -6.76 -5.24 -34.96
C PHE A 5 -6.56 -5.61 -33.46
N PHE A 6 -6.67 -4.59 -32.60
CA PHE A 6 -7.03 -4.60 -31.15
C PHE A 6 -5.99 -5.20 -30.17
N VAL A 7 -5.58 -4.59 -29.04
CA VAL A 7 -6.29 -3.76 -28.05
C VAL A 7 -5.29 -2.85 -27.30
N VAL A 8 -5.67 -1.58 -27.21
CA VAL A 8 -5.35 -0.57 -26.19
C VAL A 8 -5.18 -1.14 -24.77
N ALA A 9 -4.18 -0.70 -24.00
CA ALA A 9 -4.35 -0.15 -22.64
C ALA A 9 -3.07 -0.17 -21.81
N ILE A 10 -2.68 1.04 -21.37
CA ILE A 10 -2.00 1.32 -20.09
C ILE A 10 -0.50 1.02 -20.08
N VAL A 11 0.21 1.91 -20.75
CA VAL A 11 1.42 2.55 -20.19
C VAL A 11 1.00 3.30 -18.92
N LEU A 12 1.84 3.24 -17.89
CA LEU A 12 1.75 3.86 -16.53
C LEU A 12 1.16 2.98 -15.42
N CYS A 13 1.99 2.06 -14.93
CA CYS A 13 2.21 1.87 -13.49
C CYS A 13 3.67 1.43 -13.30
N VAL A 14 4.60 2.35 -13.60
CA VAL A 14 5.95 2.30 -13.02
C VAL A 14 5.78 2.57 -11.52
N GLY A 15 6.35 1.67 -10.72
CA GLY A 15 6.32 1.68 -9.26
C GLY A 15 6.35 0.24 -8.76
N ILE A 16 7.34 -0.57 -9.11
CA ILE A 16 8.51 -0.77 -8.24
C ILE A 16 8.39 -0.11 -6.85
N VAL A 17 7.74 -0.82 -5.92
CA VAL A 17 8.22 -0.92 -4.54
C VAL A 17 8.21 -2.42 -4.25
N SER A 18 9.17 -3.15 -4.80
CA SER A 18 10.33 -3.63 -4.03
C SER A 18 9.92 -3.98 -2.59
N CYS A 19 9.52 -5.23 -2.37
CA CYS A 19 9.53 -5.85 -1.04
C CYS A 19 10.95 -5.85 -0.50
N LYS A 20 11.46 -4.70 -0.07
CA LYS A 20 12.63 -4.63 0.78
C LYS A 20 12.14 -5.01 2.18
N LYS A 21 12.02 -6.32 2.39
CA LYS A 21 12.07 -6.91 3.73
C LYS A 21 13.49 -6.67 4.24
N ASP A 22 13.77 -5.41 4.57
CA ASP A 22 14.97 -4.99 5.28
C ASP A 22 14.60 -5.01 6.75
N ASP A 23 15.33 -5.83 7.47
CA ASP A 23 15.23 -6.22 8.87
C ASP A 23 14.56 -5.21 9.82
N GLY A 24 13.30 -5.47 10.18
CA GLY A 24 12.65 -4.91 11.39
C GLY A 24 11.32 -4.17 11.20
N VAL A 25 10.97 -3.76 9.98
CA VAL A 25 9.74 -3.00 9.71
C VAL A 25 8.66 -3.93 9.16
N SER A 26 7.53 -4.03 9.86
CA SER A 26 6.40 -4.89 9.46
C SER A 26 5.39 -4.10 8.63
N CYS A 27 5.30 -4.40 7.33
CA CYS A 27 4.42 -3.66 6.42
C CYS A 27 3.18 -4.47 6.03
N THR A 28 2.04 -3.77 6.04
CA THR A 28 0.72 -4.28 5.66
C THR A 28 0.17 -3.47 4.50
N THR A 29 -0.25 -4.14 3.44
CA THR A 29 -0.99 -3.50 2.37
C THR A 29 -2.44 -3.27 2.78
N CYS A 30 -2.91 -2.04 2.62
CA CYS A 30 -4.27 -1.61 2.84
C CYS A 30 -4.92 -1.17 1.53
N THR A 31 -6.21 -1.43 1.39
CA THR A 31 -7.02 -0.99 0.25
C THR A 31 -8.32 -0.39 0.77
N SER A 32 -8.89 0.57 0.06
CA SER A 32 -10.23 1.09 0.39
C SER A 32 -11.02 1.28 -0.89
N PRO A 33 -12.36 1.32 -0.84
CA PRO A 33 -13.16 1.60 -2.04
C PRO A 33 -12.90 2.99 -2.63
N GLN A 34 -12.24 3.88 -1.88
CA GLN A 34 -12.03 5.29 -2.24
C GLN A 34 -10.57 5.61 -2.60
N THR A 35 -9.63 4.69 -2.35
CA THR A 35 -8.18 4.90 -2.58
C THR A 35 -7.53 3.69 -3.22
N ALA A 36 -6.50 3.92 -4.04
CA ALA A 36 -5.65 2.85 -4.53
C ALA A 36 -4.96 2.11 -3.35
N ASN A 37 -4.49 0.89 -3.60
CA ASN A 37 -3.74 0.12 -2.61
C ASN A 37 -2.53 0.91 -2.12
N PHE A 38 -2.35 0.99 -0.81
CA PHE A 38 -1.24 1.68 -0.16
C PHE A 38 -0.63 0.79 0.92
N GLU A 39 0.62 1.05 1.27
CA GLU A 39 1.33 0.30 2.28
C GLU A 39 1.41 1.09 3.58
N VAL A 40 1.11 0.41 4.69
CA VAL A 40 1.26 0.91 6.05
C VAL A 40 2.32 0.08 6.73
N CYS A 41 3.38 0.70 7.21
CA CYS A 41 4.51 0.02 7.83
C CYS A 41 4.62 0.36 9.31
N GLU A 42 5.00 -0.61 10.13
CA GLU A 42 5.37 -0.40 11.52
C GLU A 42 6.86 -0.03 11.59
N GLU A 43 7.12 1.24 11.85
CA GLU A 43 8.47 1.78 12.03
C GLU A 43 9.12 1.26 13.33
N SER A 44 10.44 1.37 13.44
CA SER A 44 11.18 0.93 14.63
C SER A 44 10.78 1.64 15.94
N ASN A 45 10.08 2.78 15.84
CA ASN A 45 9.53 3.51 16.99
C ASN A 45 8.10 3.09 17.36
N GLY A 46 7.50 2.11 16.67
CA GLY A 46 6.14 1.61 16.89
C GLY A 46 5.04 2.45 16.22
N ASN A 47 5.40 3.48 15.46
CA ASN A 47 4.44 4.28 14.70
C ASN A 47 4.18 3.68 13.32
N ALA A 48 3.00 3.95 12.77
CA ALA A 48 2.73 3.73 11.37
C ALA A 48 3.52 4.72 10.50
N SER A 49 4.07 4.24 9.40
CA SER A 49 4.44 5.05 8.25
C SER A 49 3.60 4.65 7.03
N VAL A 50 3.33 5.61 6.15
CA VAL A 50 2.64 5.37 4.88
C VAL A 50 3.52 5.88 3.76
N ASN A 51 3.88 5.01 2.82
CA ASN A 51 4.87 5.31 1.78
C ASN A 51 6.21 5.86 2.34
N GLY A 52 6.63 5.39 3.52
CA GLY A 52 7.87 5.83 4.18
C GLY A 52 7.77 7.14 4.95
N GLU A 53 6.59 7.74 5.05
CA GLU A 53 6.35 8.93 5.88
C GLU A 53 5.73 8.55 7.23
N ASN A 54 6.42 8.84 8.33
CA ASN A 54 5.93 8.53 9.68
C ASN A 54 4.70 9.39 10.01
N THR A 55 3.60 8.74 10.37
CA THR A 55 2.32 9.38 10.67
C THR A 55 2.28 10.02 12.07
N GLY A 56 3.27 9.73 12.92
CA GLY A 56 3.25 10.11 14.33
C GLY A 56 2.24 9.33 15.18
N THR A 57 1.51 8.38 14.57
CA THR A 57 0.45 7.60 15.21
C THR A 57 0.92 6.16 15.41
N PRO A 58 0.62 5.52 16.56
CA PRO A 58 0.94 4.11 16.77
C PRO A 58 0.37 3.22 15.66
N TYR A 59 1.16 2.24 15.21
CA TYR A 59 0.81 1.41 14.05
C TYR A 59 -0.56 0.72 14.19
N GLU A 60 -0.83 0.12 15.36
CA GLU A 60 -2.10 -0.55 15.63
C GLU A 60 -3.30 0.42 15.62
N VAL A 61 -3.12 1.64 16.13
CA VAL A 61 -4.18 2.67 16.17
C VAL A 61 -4.47 3.17 14.75
N TYR A 62 -3.42 3.39 13.97
CA TYR A 62 -3.56 3.83 12.58
C TYR A 62 -4.27 2.77 11.74
N LEU A 63 -3.88 1.49 11.87
CA LEU A 63 -4.56 0.38 11.20
C LEU A 63 -6.03 0.23 11.60
N GLN A 64 -6.33 0.30 12.91
CA GLN A 64 -7.72 0.23 13.36
C GLN A 64 -8.56 1.37 12.80
N GLY A 65 -8.04 2.60 12.81
CA GLY A 65 -8.74 3.75 12.24
C GLY A 65 -9.01 3.60 10.73
N LEU A 66 -8.08 3.00 9.99
CA LEU A 66 -8.29 2.66 8.58
C LEU A 66 -9.40 1.62 8.41
N ILE A 67 -9.39 0.55 9.21
CA ILE A 67 -10.41 -0.51 9.15
C ILE A 67 -11.80 0.03 9.53
N GLU A 68 -11.89 0.85 10.58
CA GLU A 68 -13.13 1.52 10.99
C GLU A 68 -13.64 2.49 9.92
N ALA A 69 -12.73 3.13 9.18
CA ALA A 69 -13.07 3.95 8.02
C ALA A 69 -13.46 3.12 6.77
N GLY A 70 -13.38 1.79 6.84
CA GLY A 70 -13.77 0.86 5.77
C GLY A 70 -12.64 0.43 4.84
N ALA A 71 -11.38 0.56 5.26
CA ALA A 71 -10.25 -0.03 4.56
C ALA A 71 -10.06 -1.52 4.94
N THR A 72 -9.51 -2.30 4.02
CA THR A 72 -9.13 -3.70 4.23
C THR A 72 -7.61 -3.78 4.23
N CYS A 73 -7.03 -4.19 5.35
CA CYS A 73 -5.58 -4.29 5.56
C CYS A 73 -5.16 -5.73 5.86
N GLY A 74 -4.11 -6.23 5.21
CA GLY A 74 -3.49 -7.53 5.53
C GLY A 74 -4.09 -8.76 4.84
N MET A 75 -4.48 -8.60 3.57
CA MET A 75 -4.85 -9.75 2.73
C MET A 75 -3.64 -10.51 2.19
#